data_AF-A0A150FVF0-F1
#
_entry.id   AF-A0A150FVF0-F1
#
_cell.length_a   1.000
_cell.length_b   1.000
_cell.length_c   1.000
_cell.angle_alpha   90.00
_cell.angle_beta   90.00
_cell.angle_gamma   90.00
#
_symmetry.space_group_name_H-M   'P 1'
#
loop_
_entity.id
_entity.type
_entity.pdbx_description
1 polymer ?
#
loop_
_entity_poly.entity_id
_entity_poly.type
_entity_poly.pdbx_seq_one_letter_code
_entity_poly.pdbx_strand_id
1 'polypeptide(L)' 'MLSMNVPEIQRTNLANVVLLLKSLKVHDLLEFGFMDPPPRDNIVNSMYNLWVLGALDNTVAILHNKRGLE' A
#
# COMPACT_ATOMS: atom_id res chain seq x y z
N MET A 1 10.43 31.16 -10.52
CA MET A 1 10.64 29.84 -9.90
C MET A 1 9.41 29.00 -10.16
N LEU A 2 9.54 27.87 -10.86
CA LEU A 2 8.44 26.92 -10.98
C LEU A 2 8.28 26.26 -9.61
N SER A 3 7.15 26.51 -8.94
CA SER A 3 6.74 25.75 -7.76
C SER A 3 6.69 24.28 -8.16
N MET A 4 7.69 23.49 -7.77
CA MET A 4 7.55 22.04 -7.84
C MET A 4 6.49 21.68 -6.81
N ASN A 5 5.32 21.30 -7.29
CA ASN A 5 4.23 20.86 -6.43
C ASN A 5 4.64 19.52 -5.81
N VAL A 6 4.38 19.37 -4.51
CA VAL A 6 4.68 18.13 -3.78
C VAL A 6 4.08 16.93 -4.53
N PRO A 7 4.83 15.84 -4.75
CA PRO A 7 4.34 14.64 -5.43
C PRO A 7 3.05 14.11 -4.81
N GLU A 8 2.16 13.54 -5.63
CA GLU A 8 0.88 12.97 -5.16
C GLU A 8 1.10 11.81 -4.18
N ILE A 9 2.09 10.97 -4.45
CA ILE A 9 2.45 9.81 -3.62
C ILE A 9 2.76 10.19 -2.17
N GLN A 10 3.19 11.44 -1.92
CA GLN A 10 3.48 11.95 -0.59
C GLN A 10 2.26 12.58 0.11
N ARG A 11 1.14 12.78 -0.59
CA ARG A 11 -0.03 13.53 -0.11
C ARG A 11 -1.31 12.71 0.04
N THR A 12 -1.36 11.51 -0.53
CA THR A 12 -2.60 10.72 -0.60
C THR A 12 -2.47 9.35 0.08
N ASN A 13 -3.62 8.70 0.28
CA ASN A 13 -3.68 7.31 0.73
C ASN A 13 -3.22 6.38 -0.42
N LEU A 14 -2.44 5.37 -0.07
CA LEU A 14 -1.75 4.48 -1.00
C LEU A 14 -2.38 3.08 -1.06
N ALA A 15 -3.59 2.86 -0.56
CA ALA A 15 -4.22 1.54 -0.50
C ALA A 15 -4.19 0.80 -1.85
N ASN A 16 -4.55 1.46 -2.95
CA ASN A 16 -4.48 0.84 -4.28
C ASN A 16 -3.05 0.50 -4.70
N VAL A 17 -2.08 1.36 -4.38
CA VAL A 17 -0.66 1.15 -4.71
C VAL A 17 -0.08 -0.01 -3.87
N VAL A 18 -0.38 -0.04 -2.58
CA VAL A 18 0.00 -1.12 -1.65
C VAL A 18 -0.56 -2.46 -2.15
N LEU A 19 -1.84 -2.50 -2.53
CA LEU A 19 -2.47 -3.73 -3.04
C LEU A 19 -1.81 -4.20 -4.34
N LEU A 20 -1.54 -3.27 -5.26
CA LEU A 20 -0.84 -3.57 -6.51
C LEU A 20 0.56 -4.13 -6.25
N LEU A 21 1.38 -3.46 -5.44
CA LEU A 21 2.74 -3.91 -5.13
C LEU A 21 2.73 -5.28 -4.44
N LYS A 22 1.79 -5.53 -3.52
CA LYS A 22 1.62 -6.83 -2.90
C LYS A 22 1.20 -7.92 -3.91
N SER A 23 0.37 -7.60 -4.90
CA SER A 23 0.00 -8.55 -5.97
C SER A 23 1.19 -8.91 -6.88
N LEU A 24 2.12 -7.97 -7.03
CA LEU A 24 3.41 -8.17 -7.71
C LEU A 24 4.45 -8.89 -6.83
N LYS A 25 4.06 -9.36 -5.64
CA LYS A 25 4.91 -10.04 -4.66
C LYS A 25 6.06 -9.17 -4.10
N VAL A 26 5.85 -7.85 -4.02
CA VAL A 26 6.76 -6.97 -3.29
C VAL A 26 6.57 -7.19 -1.79
N HIS A 27 7.58 -7.73 -1.12
CA HIS A 27 7.50 -8.07 0.31
C HIS A 27 7.63 -6.83 1.19
N ASP A 28 8.70 -6.06 0.98
CA ASP A 28 9.00 -4.85 1.75
C ASP A 28 8.66 -3.60 0.95
N LEU A 29 7.65 -2.87 1.42
CA LEU A 29 7.21 -1.61 0.80
C LEU A 29 8.04 -0.41 1.27
N LEU A 30 8.74 -0.52 2.40
CA LEU A 30 9.58 0.55 2.93
C LEU A 30 10.95 0.57 2.24
N GLU A 31 11.43 -0.59 1.82
CA GLU A 31 12.65 -0.71 1.01
C GLU A 31 12.37 -0.65 -0.50
N PHE A 32 11.10 -0.54 -0.92
CA PHE A 32 10.76 -0.41 -2.32
C PHE A 32 11.33 0.90 -2.88
N GLY A 33 12.03 0.81 -4.02
CA GLY A 33 12.71 1.93 -4.67
C GLY A 33 11.77 2.92 -5.35
N PHE A 34 10.91 3.58 -4.58
CA PHE A 34 10.09 4.68 -5.08
C PHE A 34 10.98 5.84 -5.54
N MET A 35 10.61 6.46 -6.66
CA MET A 35 11.30 7.65 -7.17
C MET A 35 11.23 8.82 -6.17
N ASP A 36 10.07 8.98 -5.54
CA ASP A 36 9.83 9.87 -4.40
C ASP A 36 9.16 9.04 -3.30
N PRO A 37 9.89 8.63 -2.25
CA PRO A 37 9.32 7.76 -1.22
C PRO A 37 8.19 8.46 -0.47
N PRO A 38 7.05 7.79 -0.25
CA PRO A 38 5.99 8.32 0.58
C PRO A 38 6.39 8.31 2.06
N PRO A 39 5.73 9.12 2.90
CA PRO A 39 5.86 9.02 4.36
C PRO A 39 5.50 7.61 4.86
N ARG A 40 6.26 7.10 5.82
CA ARG A 40 6.03 5.77 6.43
C ARG A 40 4.60 5.63 6.96
N ASP A 41 4.08 6.67 7.61
CA ASP A 41 2.73 6.70 8.16
C ASP A 41 1.66 6.54 7.07
N ASN A 42 1.88 7.08 5.86
CA ASN A 42 0.95 6.90 4.75
C ASN A 42 0.90 5.44 4.30
N ILE A 43 2.05 4.77 4.19
CA ILE A 43 2.09 3.34 3.85
C ILE A 43 1.39 2.52 4.95
N VAL A 44 1.72 2.77 6.22
CA VAL A 44 1.13 2.05 7.37
C VAL A 44 -0.38 2.24 7.44
N ASN A 45 -0.88 3.47 7.33
CA ASN A 45 -2.31 3.76 7.32
C ASN A 45 -3.02 3.09 6.13
N SER A 46 -2.36 3.02 4.97
CA SER A 46 -2.90 2.35 3.79
C SER A 46 -2.99 0.84 3.97
N MET A 47 -1.97 0.22 4.56
CA MET A 47 -1.97 -1.20 4.93
C MET A 47 -3.06 -1.51 5.97
N TYR A 48 -3.21 -0.66 6.98
CA TYR A 48 -4.27 -0.78 7.99
C TYR A 48 -5.67 -0.71 7.36
N ASN A 49 -5.92 0.25 6.47
CA ASN A 49 -7.20 0.36 5.78
C ASN A 49 -7.53 -0.90 4.98
N LEU A 50 -6.56 -1.47 4.27
CA LEU A 50 -6.76 -2.71 3.51
C LEU A 50 -6.99 -3.92 4.43
N TRP A 51 -6.35 -3.97 5.60
CA TRP A 51 -6.59 -5.01 6.61
C TRP A 51 -8.02 -4.93 7.16
N VAL A 52 -8.49 -3.73 7.54
CA VAL A 52 -9.87 -3.50 8.00
C VAL A 52 -10.89 -3.91 6.93
N LEU A 53 -10.58 -3.67 5.65
CA LEU A 53 -11.43 -4.06 4.51
C LEU A 53 -11.35 -5.56 4.17
N GLY A 54 -10.49 -6.34 4.84
CA GLY A 54 -10.30 -7.77 4.57
C GLY A 54 -9.57 -8.06 3.25
N ALA A 55 -8.84 -7.09 2.70
CA ALA A 55 -7.99 -7.26 1.53
C ALA A 55 -6.58 -7.77 1.90
N LEU A 56 -6.12 -7.46 3.12
CA LEU A 56 -4.86 -7.96 3.70
C LEU A 56 -5.13 -8.78 4.96
N ASP A 57 -4.27 -9.76 5.23
CA ASP A 57 -4.26 -10.51 6.48
C ASP A 57 -3.35 -9.87 7.55
N ASN A 58 -3.24 -10.52 8.72
CA ASN A 58 -2.39 -10.06 9.83
C ASN A 58 -0.88 -10.07 9.49
N THR A 59 -0.48 -10.76 8.42
CA THR A 59 0.89 -10.78 7.89
C THR A 59 1.08 -9.78 6.75
N VAL A 60 0.07 -8.94 6.47
CA VAL A 60 0.07 -7.97 5.37
C VAL A 60 0.20 -8.66 4.00
N ALA A 61 -0.21 -9.92 3.91
CA ALA A 61 -0.35 -10.66 2.67
C ALA A 61 -1.76 -10.45 2.09
N ILE A 62 -1.90 -10.52 0.76
CA ILE A 62 -3.21 -10.41 0.12
C ILE A 62 -4.05 -11.63 0.50
N LEU A 63 -5.22 -11.36 1.08
CA LEU A 63 -6.24 -12.38 1.26
C LEU A 63 -6.82 -12.72 -0.11
N HIS A 64 -6.36 -13.83 -0.69
CA HIS A 64 -7.04 -14.41 -1.84
C HIS A 64 -8.41 -14.89 -1.35
N ASN A 65 -9.49 -14.26 -1.81
CA ASN A 65 -10.84 -14.68 -1.43
C ASN A 65 -11.05 -16.16 -1.80
N LYS A 66 -10.91 -17.04 -0.81
CA LYS A 66 -11.31 -18.45 -0.84
C LYS A 66 -12.45 -18.72 0.15
N ARG A 67 -13.15 -17.69 0.64
CA ARG A 67 -14.30 -17.85 1.55
C ARG A 67 -15.61 -18.06 0.77
N GLY A 68 -15.60 -19.04 -0.12
CA GLY A 68 -16.78 -19.49 -0.87
C GLY A 68 -16.86 -21.01 -1.02
N LEU A 69 -16.20 -21.75 -0.13
CA LEU A 69 -16.26 -23.22 -0.06
C LEU A 69 -16.57 -23.67 1.37
N GLU A 70 -17.70 -23.20 1.91
CA GLU A 70 -18.41 -23.84 3.01
C GLU A 70 -19.87 -24.04 2.58
#